data_AF-A0A6G2D8K7-F1
#
_entry.id   AF-A0A6G2D8K7-F1
#
_cell.length_a   1.000
_cell.length_b   1.000
_cell.length_c   1.000
_cell.angle_alpha   90.00
_cell.angle_beta   90.00
_cell.angle_gamma   90.00
#
_symmetry.space_group_name_H-M   'P 1'
#
loop_
_entity.id
_entity.type
_entity.pdbx_description
1 polymer ?
#
loop_
_entity_poly.entity_id
_entity_poly.type
_entity_poly.pdbx_seq_one_letter_code
_entity_poly.pdbx_strand_id
1 'polypeptide(L)'
;ERILSGSLKQESDFNSSSKRIAYLLKRLIKSTSPLLIDDLAEEACVSRSTLNKDLKQVKSLAESYSITISGKPNRGPEVLG
;
A
#
# COMPACT_ATOMS: atom_id res chain seq x y z
N GLU A 1 18.54 -29.18 8.96
CA GLU A 1 18.44 -27.75 8.59
C GLU A 1 17.18 -27.48 7.79
N ARG A 2 16.27 -26.64 8.29
CA ARG A 2 15.15 -26.12 7.49
C ARG A 2 14.75 -24.74 7.98
N ILE A 3 15.74 -23.87 8.05
CA ILE A 3 15.57 -22.46 8.37
C ILE A 3 16.16 -21.69 7.18
N LEU A 4 15.57 -20.56 6.78
CA LEU A 4 16.11 -19.56 5.84
C LEU A 4 15.60 -19.51 4.38
N SER A 5 14.64 -20.32 3.92
CA SER A 5 14.12 -20.14 2.55
C SER A 5 12.94 -19.15 2.44
N GLY A 6 12.17 -18.95 3.52
CA GLY A 6 10.97 -18.12 3.50
C GLY A 6 11.15 -16.67 3.94
N SER A 7 12.04 -16.40 4.90
CA SER A 7 12.09 -15.11 5.61
C SER A 7 12.85 -14.02 4.84
N LEU A 8 13.82 -14.39 3.99
CA LEU A 8 14.64 -13.39 3.27
C LEU A 8 13.99 -12.83 2.00
N LYS A 9 12.91 -13.45 1.50
CA LYS A 9 12.23 -12.95 0.28
C LYS A 9 11.22 -11.84 0.57
N GLN A 10 10.64 -11.78 1.76
CA GLN A 10 9.57 -10.81 2.04
C GLN A 10 10.08 -9.37 2.26
N GLU A 11 11.29 -9.21 2.79
CA GLU A 11 11.84 -7.87 3.08
C GLU A 11 12.42 -7.16 1.83
N SER A 12 12.67 -7.88 0.73
CA SER A 12 13.30 -7.33 -0.48
C SER A 12 12.31 -6.86 -1.56
N ASP A 13 11.02 -7.16 -1.43
CA ASP A 13 10.05 -7.06 -2.53
C ASP A 13 9.52 -5.64 -2.77
N PHE A 14 9.60 -4.73 -1.80
CA PHE A 14 9.07 -3.36 -1.91
C PHE A 14 10.05 -2.35 -2.55
N ASN A 15 11.24 -2.78 -2.96
CA ASN A 15 12.13 -1.91 -3.75
C ASN A 15 11.54 -1.61 -5.15
N SER A 16 10.58 -2.43 -5.61
CA SER A 16 9.81 -2.15 -6.82
C SER A 16 8.54 -1.36 -6.49
N SER A 17 8.38 -0.18 -7.10
CA SER A 17 7.17 0.63 -6.99
C SER A 17 5.91 -0.13 -7.41
N SER A 18 5.97 -0.90 -8.50
CA SER A 18 4.83 -1.69 -8.99
C SER A 18 4.35 -2.72 -7.98
N LYS A 19 5.28 -3.37 -7.26
CA LYS A 19 4.94 -4.33 -6.19
C LYS A 19 4.30 -3.62 -4.99
N ARG A 20 4.83 -2.47 -4.58
CA ARG A 20 4.21 -1.63 -3.53
C ARG A 20 2.81 -1.19 -3.92
N ILE A 21 2.61 -0.73 -5.16
CA ILE A 21 1.29 -0.29 -5.65
C ILE A 21 0.29 -1.46 -5.60
N ALA A 22 0.67 -2.64 -6.08
CA ALA A 22 -0.19 -3.83 -6.01
C ALA A 22 -0.53 -4.22 -4.56
N TYR A 23 0.46 -4.16 -3.66
CA TYR A 23 0.25 -4.39 -2.23
C TYR A 23 -0.74 -3.39 -1.63
N LEU A 24 -0.51 -2.10 -1.85
CA LEU A 24 -1.34 -1.02 -1.30
C LEU A 24 -2.78 -1.10 -1.81
N LEU A 25 -2.97 -1.36 -3.10
CA LEU A 25 -4.31 -1.56 -3.68
C LEU A 25 -5.04 -2.72 -2.99
N LYS A 26 -4.38 -3.88 -2.88
CA LYS A 26 -4.93 -5.06 -2.20
C LYS A 26 -5.24 -4.77 -0.72
N ARG A 27 -4.35 -4.05 -0.03
CA ARG A 27 -4.47 -3.70 1.39
C ARG A 27 -5.65 -2.75 1.62
N LEU A 28 -5.85 -1.78 0.74
CA LEU A 28 -6.97 -0.84 0.77
C LEU A 28 -8.30 -1.54 0.49
N ILE A 29 -8.39 -2.37 -0.55
CA ILE A 29 -9.62 -3.13 -0.88
C ILE A 29 -10.04 -4.07 0.25
N LYS A 30 -9.06 -4.66 0.95
CA LYS A 30 -9.32 -5.56 2.10
C LYS A 30 -9.58 -4.83 3.42
N SER A 31 -9.32 -3.53 3.49
CA SER A 31 -9.50 -2.77 4.72
C SER A 31 -10.94 -2.31 4.85
N THR A 32 -11.55 -2.54 6.01
CA THR A 32 -12.88 -2.03 6.37
C THR A 32 -12.79 -0.68 7.10
N SER A 33 -11.59 -0.12 7.23
CA SER A 33 -11.34 1.13 7.96
C SER A 33 -10.21 1.92 7.30
N PRO A 34 -10.17 3.25 7.50
CA PRO A 34 -9.08 4.08 7.02
C PRO A 34 -7.73 3.62 7.55
N LEU A 35 -6.72 3.59 6.67
CA LEU A 35 -5.37 3.17 7.02
C LEU A 35 -4.48 4.38 7.26
N LEU A 36 -3.65 4.35 8.30
CA LEU A 36 -2.69 5.43 8.53
C LEU A 36 -1.54 5.36 7.53
N ILE A 37 -1.11 6.52 7.04
CA ILE A 37 0.00 6.61 6.08
C ILE A 37 1.32 6.17 6.74
N ASP A 38 1.55 6.47 8.02
CA ASP A 38 2.76 6.03 8.72
C ASP A 38 2.82 4.51 8.85
N ASP A 39 1.71 3.87 9.23
CA ASP A 39 1.61 2.41 9.35
C ASP A 39 1.91 1.72 8.01
N LEU A 40 1.27 2.17 6.93
CA LEU A 40 1.52 1.69 5.56
C LEU A 40 2.98 1.90 5.12
N ALA A 41 3.63 2.96 5.59
CA ALA A 41 5.00 3.30 5.23
C ALA A 41 6.00 2.40 5.97
N GLU A 42 5.73 2.12 7.25
CA GLU A 42 6.47 1.15 8.05
C GLU A 42 6.30 -0.27 7.50
N GLU A 43 5.08 -0.70 7.19
CA GLU A 43 4.79 -2.01 6.58
C GLU A 43 5.53 -2.21 5.25
N ALA A 44 5.54 -1.19 4.40
CA ALA A 44 6.24 -1.23 3.11
C ALA A 44 7.73 -0.88 3.21
N CYS A 45 8.22 -0.56 4.42
CA CYS A 45 9.59 -0.14 4.72
C CYS A 45 10.09 1.00 3.80
N VAL A 46 9.25 2.02 3.59
CA VAL A 46 9.54 3.19 2.74
C VAL A 46 9.27 4.50 3.46
N SER A 47 9.86 5.59 2.96
CA SER A 47 9.54 6.93 3.45
C SER A 47 8.10 7.35 3.10
N ARG A 48 7.50 8.20 3.93
CA ARG A 48 6.18 8.81 3.69
C ARG A 48 6.04 9.43 2.30
N SER A 49 7.08 10.10 1.82
CA SER A 49 7.11 10.73 0.50
C SER A 49 7.02 9.71 -0.64
N THR A 50 7.66 8.55 -0.48
CA THR A 50 7.61 7.45 -1.43
C THR A 50 6.22 6.81 -1.42
N LEU A 51 5.70 6.51 -0.24
CA LEU A 51 4.36 5.97 -0.08
C LEU A 51 3.29 6.89 -0.70
N ASN A 52 3.39 8.21 -0.48
CA ASN A 52 2.48 9.18 -1.09
C ASN A 52 2.52 9.16 -2.63
N LYS A 53 3.69 8.93 -3.23
CA LYS A 53 3.80 8.78 -4.69
C LYS A 53 3.13 7.48 -5.15
N ASP A 54 3.32 6.38 -4.43
CA ASP A 54 2.68 5.11 -4.75
C ASP A 54 1.15 5.20 -4.58
N LEU A 55 0.66 5.81 -3.50
CA LEU A 55 -0.77 6.02 -3.27
C LEU A 55 -1.45 6.86 -4.37
N LYS A 56 -0.74 7.82 -4.98
CA LYS A 56 -1.26 8.53 -6.17
C LYS A 56 -1.47 7.59 -7.35
N GLN A 57 -0.53 6.67 -7.59
CA GLN A 57 -0.66 5.67 -8.65
C GLN A 57 -1.74 4.64 -8.33
N VAL A 58 -1.85 4.22 -7.07
CA VAL A 58 -2.91 3.32 -6.60
C VAL A 58 -4.30 3.92 -6.84
N LYS A 59 -4.49 5.22 -6.56
CA LYS A 59 -5.75 5.94 -6.86
C LYS A 59 -6.07 5.90 -8.35
N SER A 60 -5.12 6.30 -9.19
CA SER A 60 -5.33 6.29 -10.65
C SER A 60 -5.63 4.89 -11.19
N LEU A 61 -4.97 3.86 -10.67
CA LEU A 61 -5.23 2.47 -11.04
C LEU A 61 -6.63 2.01 -10.58
N ALA A 62 -7.01 2.35 -9.34
CA ALA A 62 -8.33 2.02 -8.79
C ALA A 62 -9.47 2.69 -9.57
N GLU A 63 -9.29 3.93 -10.02
CA GLU A 63 -10.26 4.62 -10.89
C GLU A 63 -10.51 3.87 -12.20
N SER A 64 -9.48 3.23 -12.77
CA SER A 64 -9.63 2.37 -13.96
C SER A 64 -10.50 1.12 -13.71
N TYR A 65 -10.68 0.73 -12.45
CA TYR A 65 -11.57 -0.34 -12.01
C TYR A 65 -12.89 0.17 -11.42
N SER A 66 -13.19 1.47 -11.57
CA SER A 66 -14.36 2.13 -10.97
C SER A 66 -14.39 2.07 -9.44
N ILE A 67 -13.21 1.97 -8.79
CA ILE A 67 -13.06 1.98 -7.33
C ILE A 67 -12.61 3.37 -6.90
N THR A 68 -13.34 3.99 -5.97
CA THR A 68 -12.98 5.32 -5.44
C THR A 68 -12.14 5.17 -4.17
N ILE A 69 -10.92 5.72 -4.19
CA ILE A 69 -10.07 5.78 -3.00
C ILE A 69 -10.00 7.22 -2.50
N SER A 70 -10.65 7.49 -1.38
CA SER A 70 -10.60 8.81 -0.74
C SER A 70 -9.48 8.86 0.29
N GLY A 71 -8.71 9.94 0.27
CA GLY A 71 -7.75 10.22 1.33
C GLY A 71 -8.17 11.49 2.03
N LYS A 72 -8.61 11.40 3.29
CA LYS A 72 -8.90 12.59 4.11
C LYS A 72 -7.68 12.92 4.98
N PRO A 73 -7.29 14.21 5.08
CA PRO A 73 -6.26 14.63 6.03
C PRO A 73 -6.65 14.18 7.45
N ASN A 74 -5.66 13.70 8.22
CA ASN A 74 -5.82 13.12 9.57
C ASN A 74 -6.66 11.84 9.68
N ARG A 75 -7.14 11.27 8.57
CA ARG A 75 -7.89 10.00 8.55
C ARG A 75 -7.22 8.91 7.73
N GLY A 76 -6.41 9.28 6.73
CA GLY A 76 -5.70 8.34 5.86
C GLY A 76 -6.55 7.85 4.68
N PRO A 77 -5.98 7.04 3.76
CA PRO A 77 -6.71 6.47 2.63
C PRO A 77 -7.74 5.39 3.05
N GLU A 78 -8.93 5.46 2.46
CA GLU A 78 -10.01 4.48 2.58
C GLU A 78 -10.64 4.23 1.20
N VAL A 79 -11.13 3.00 0.97
CA VAL A 79 -11.93 2.67 -0.20
C VAL A 79 -13.37 3.09 0.09
N LEU A 80 -13.94 3.90 -0.80
CA LEU A 80 -15.36 4.24 -0.81
C LEU A 80 -16.03 3.38 -1.89
N GLY A 81 -17.03 2.59 -1.47
CA GLY A 81 -17.92 1.84 -2.35
C GLY A 81 -19.13 2.67 -2.73
#